data_AF-A0A5C9BV72-F1
#
_entry.id   AF-A0A5C9BV72-F1
#
_cell.length_a   1.000
_cell.length_b   1.000
_cell.length_c   1.000
_cell.angle_alpha   90.00
_cell.angle_beta   90.00
_cell.angle_gamma   90.00
#
_symmetry.space_group_name_H-M   'P 1'
#
loop_
_entity.id
_entity.type
_entity.pdbx_description
1 polymer ?
#
loop_
_entity_poly.entity_id
_entity_poly.type
_entity_poly.pdbx_seq_one_letter_code
_entity_poly.pdbx_strand_id
1 'polypeptide(L)'
;MASSNNVDPELIRGLEALVETTFPKRCRCCGRSFTDVADYVAQTNAMPNGAQGLKQSLGDDGEVIVDLFRNCPCGSTLMDSFNDRRDTLPKGEARRRRFAELMAYLVERGLSASVARHELLEVMHGKPSEILTKIRPPATGVTKHA
;
A
#
# COMPACT_ATOMS: atom_id res chain seq x y z
N MET A 1 -17.99 -18.30 15.67
CA MET A 1 -17.31 -18.40 14.36
C MET A 1 -16.17 -17.39 14.38
N ALA A 2 -14.93 -17.85 14.45
CA ALA A 2 -13.76 -16.99 14.54
C ALA A 2 -13.44 -16.43 13.15
N SER A 3 -13.64 -15.13 12.95
CA SER A 3 -13.15 -14.43 11.78
C SER A 3 -11.63 -14.34 11.90
N SER A 4 -10.92 -15.20 11.18
CA SER A 4 -9.47 -15.09 11.02
C SER A 4 -9.16 -13.75 10.33
N ASN A 5 -8.75 -12.74 11.12
CA ASN A 5 -8.26 -11.47 10.62
C ASN A 5 -6.90 -11.68 9.96
N ASN A 6 -6.92 -12.16 8.72
CA ASN A 6 -5.72 -12.27 7.90
C ASN A 6 -5.41 -10.88 7.35
N VAL A 7 -4.54 -10.16 8.05
CA VAL A 7 -4.05 -8.86 7.61
C VAL A 7 -3.12 -9.11 6.43
N ASP A 8 -3.53 -8.67 5.23
CA ASP A 8 -2.69 -8.78 4.05
C ASP A 8 -1.41 -7.93 4.24
N PRO A 9 -0.22 -8.54 4.34
CA PRO A 9 1.04 -7.82 4.50
C PRO A 9 1.29 -6.83 3.35
N GLU A 10 0.72 -7.08 2.17
CA GLU A 10 0.81 -6.17 1.03
C GLU A 10 0.13 -4.83 1.29
N LEU A 11 -0.95 -4.81 2.10
CA LEU A 11 -1.73 -3.61 2.39
C LEU A 11 -0.96 -2.62 3.27
N ILE A 12 -0.07 -3.12 4.11
CA ILE A 12 0.77 -2.31 5.01
C ILE A 12 2.20 -2.12 4.50
N ARG A 13 2.59 -2.82 3.42
CA ARG A 13 3.91 -2.71 2.78
C ARG A 13 4.05 -1.35 2.10
N GLY A 14 4.40 -0.33 2.87
CA GLY A 14 4.21 1.04 2.39
C GLY A 14 4.25 2.08 3.48
N LEU A 15 3.77 1.74 4.66
CA LEU A 15 3.52 2.72 5.72
C LEU A 15 4.77 2.85 6.59
N GLU A 16 5.30 4.05 6.68
CA GLU A 16 6.30 4.43 7.67
C GLU A 16 5.60 5.29 8.73
N ALA A 17 5.75 4.92 10.00
CA ALA A 17 5.18 5.69 11.10
C ALA A 17 5.81 7.08 11.12
N LEU A 18 4.96 8.11 11.18
CA LEU A 18 5.39 9.49 11.38
C LEU A 18 5.99 9.62 12.78
N VAL A 19 7.33 9.69 12.83
CA VAL A 19 8.21 10.09 13.94
C VAL A 19 7.95 9.39 15.30
N GLU A 20 8.91 8.56 15.68
CA GLU A 20 9.25 8.05 17.03
C GLU A 20 8.33 8.48 18.18
N THR A 21 7.27 7.70 18.47
CA THR A 21 6.63 7.47 19.81
C THR A 21 5.18 6.98 19.72
N THR A 22 4.59 6.78 18.54
CA THR A 22 3.18 6.33 18.48
C THR A 22 2.97 4.93 19.04
N PHE A 23 4.02 4.11 19.01
CA PHE A 23 4.06 2.80 19.63
C PHE A 23 5.09 2.75 20.79
N PRO A 24 4.75 2.14 21.93
CA PRO A 24 3.55 1.34 22.16
C PRO A 24 2.26 2.17 22.30
N LYS A 25 1.24 1.81 21.52
CA LYS A 25 -0.05 2.51 21.50
C LYS A 25 -0.99 1.83 22.48
N ARG A 26 -1.77 2.60 23.23
CA ARG A 26 -2.74 2.07 24.19
C ARG A 26 -4.18 2.45 23.83
N CYS A 27 -5.08 1.47 23.84
CA CYS A 27 -6.50 1.74 23.81
C CYS A 27 -6.92 2.45 25.11
N ARG A 28 -7.44 3.68 24.99
CA ARG A 28 -7.90 4.47 26.16
C ARG A 28 -9.11 3.86 26.87
N CYS A 29 -9.88 3.01 26.18
CA CYS A 29 -11.09 2.38 26.72
C CYS A 29 -10.79 1.10 27.53
N CYS A 30 -9.98 0.17 27.01
CA CYS A 30 -9.71 -1.12 27.66
C CYS A 30 -8.27 -1.31 28.13
N GLY A 31 -7.37 -0.36 27.85
CA GLY A 31 -5.96 -0.44 28.27
C GLY A 31 -5.09 -1.42 27.47
N ARG A 32 -5.63 -2.10 26.45
CA ARG A 32 -4.84 -2.96 25.56
C ARG A 32 -3.71 -2.15 24.92
N SER A 33 -2.51 -2.73 24.92
CA SER A 33 -1.32 -2.12 24.34
C SER A 33 -0.94 -2.84 23.05
N PHE A 34 -0.44 -2.08 22.09
CA PHE A 34 0.05 -2.57 20.80
C PHE A 34 1.51 -2.14 20.69
N THR A 35 2.42 -3.07 20.39
CA THR A 35 3.88 -2.80 20.47
C THR A 35 4.44 -2.12 19.24
N ASP A 36 3.84 -2.38 18.09
CA ASP A 36 4.19 -1.81 16.79
C ASP A 36 2.97 -1.81 15.87
N VAL A 37 3.18 -1.36 14.64
CA VAL A 37 2.12 -1.27 13.61
C VAL A 37 1.57 -2.64 13.26
N ALA A 38 2.43 -3.65 13.09
CA ALA A 38 1.98 -4.99 12.70
C ALA A 38 1.10 -5.60 13.79
N ASP A 39 1.51 -5.46 15.05
CA ASP A 39 0.77 -5.87 16.24
C ASP A 39 -0.57 -5.13 16.37
N TYR A 40 -0.57 -3.80 16.14
CA TYR A 40 -1.79 -3.00 16.10
C TYR A 40 -2.79 -3.51 15.06
N VAL A 41 -2.35 -3.74 13.83
CA VAL A 41 -3.25 -4.19 12.76
C VAL A 41 -3.74 -5.62 13.01
N ALA A 42 -2.89 -6.50 13.52
CA ALA A 42 -3.22 -7.90 13.83
C ALA A 42 -4.23 -8.02 14.98
N GLN A 43 -4.08 -7.20 16.03
CA GLN A 43 -4.93 -7.28 17.22
C GLN A 43 -6.22 -6.45 17.15
N THR A 44 -6.41 -5.65 16.09
CA THR A 44 -7.60 -4.81 15.91
C THR A 44 -8.43 -5.26 14.72
N ASN A 45 -9.71 -4.90 14.74
CA ASN A 45 -10.67 -5.23 13.69
C ASN A 45 -10.73 -4.11 12.64
N ALA A 46 -11.02 -4.49 11.39
CA ALA A 46 -11.33 -3.51 10.35
C ALA A 46 -12.59 -2.69 10.72
N MET A 47 -12.73 -1.52 10.11
CA MET A 47 -13.94 -0.70 10.28
C MET A 47 -15.17 -1.44 9.72
N PRO A 48 -16.34 -1.34 10.38
CA PRO A 48 -17.56 -2.02 9.95
C PRO A 48 -18.05 -1.49 8.60
N ASN A 49 -18.86 -2.31 7.90
CA ASN A 49 -19.60 -1.96 6.69
C ASN A 49 -18.75 -1.49 5.49
N GLY A 50 -17.49 -1.91 5.41
CA GLY A 50 -16.61 -1.53 4.29
C GLY A 50 -16.24 -0.04 4.28
N ALA A 51 -16.47 0.68 5.40
CA ALA A 51 -15.90 2.01 5.58
C ALA A 51 -14.39 1.94 5.36
N GLN A 52 -13.85 2.86 4.55
CA GLN A 52 -12.44 2.87 4.23
C GLN A 52 -11.66 3.08 5.53
N GLY A 53 -11.00 2.03 6.01
CA GLY A 53 -10.13 2.09 7.20
C GLY A 53 -8.89 2.95 6.97
N LEU A 54 -8.70 3.51 5.77
CA LEU A 54 -7.65 4.43 5.42
C LEU A 54 -8.28 5.74 4.95
N LYS A 55 -7.78 6.87 5.47
CA LYS A 55 -8.12 8.21 5.00
C LYS A 55 -6.84 8.96 4.67
N GLN A 56 -6.79 9.56 3.50
CA GLN A 56 -5.71 10.47 3.14
C GLN A 56 -6.06 11.89 3.60
N SER A 57 -5.10 12.57 4.20
CA SER A 57 -5.18 13.96 4.65
C SER A 57 -3.88 14.70 4.31
N LEU A 58 -3.91 16.03 4.40
CA LEU A 58 -2.70 16.86 4.34
C LEU A 58 -2.31 17.21 5.77
N GLY A 59 -1.05 16.99 6.11
CA GLY A 59 -0.45 17.47 7.35
C GLY A 59 -0.25 18.98 7.35
N ASP A 60 0.14 19.51 8.51
CA ASP A 60 0.31 20.95 8.72
C ASP A 60 1.37 21.56 7.79
N ASP A 61 2.39 20.78 7.42
CA ASP A 61 3.48 21.17 6.52
C ASP A 61 3.17 20.86 5.04
N GLY A 62 1.94 20.44 4.72
CA GLY A 62 1.51 20.09 3.37
C GLY A 62 1.95 18.69 2.91
N GLU A 63 2.56 17.91 3.79
CA GLU A 63 2.88 16.50 3.54
C GLU A 63 1.60 15.64 3.48
N VAL A 64 1.65 14.54 2.71
CA VAL A 64 0.52 13.62 2.63
C VAL A 64 0.58 12.65 3.80
N ILE A 65 -0.45 12.70 4.63
CA ILE A 65 -0.63 11.81 5.77
C ILE A 65 -1.72 10.78 5.45
N VAL A 66 -1.51 9.54 5.88
CA VAL A 66 -2.48 8.45 5.77
C VAL A 66 -2.90 8.01 7.17
N ASP A 67 -4.17 8.24 7.50
CA ASP A 67 -4.77 7.82 8.76
C ASP A 67 -5.38 6.41 8.64
N LEU A 68 -4.98 5.49 9.52
CA LEU A 68 -5.50 4.14 9.65
C LEU A 68 -6.46 4.04 10.84
N PHE A 69 -7.74 3.90 10.53
CA PHE A 69 -8.82 3.67 11.48
C PHE A 69 -9.10 2.17 11.65
N ARG A 70 -9.06 1.70 12.90
CA ARG A 70 -9.38 0.32 13.27
C ARG A 70 -10.13 0.27 14.60
N ASN A 71 -10.89 -0.80 14.82
CA ASN A 71 -11.63 -0.99 16.07
C ASN A 71 -10.86 -1.94 17.00
N CYS A 72 -10.59 -1.48 18.21
CA CYS A 72 -10.13 -2.36 19.29
C CYS A 72 -11.19 -3.46 19.53
N PRO A 73 -10.82 -4.69 19.95
CA PRO A 73 -11.79 -5.73 20.29
C PRO A 73 -12.81 -5.33 21.37
N CYS A 74 -12.53 -4.27 22.15
CA CYS A 74 -13.48 -3.71 23.13
C CYS A 74 -14.53 -2.78 22.49
N GLY A 75 -14.49 -2.54 21.19
CA GLY A 75 -15.43 -1.70 20.45
C GLY A 75 -15.00 -0.25 20.21
N SER A 76 -13.93 0.24 20.85
CA SER A 76 -13.45 1.61 20.64
C SER A 76 -12.72 1.75 19.31
N THR A 77 -12.96 2.85 18.58
CA THR A 77 -12.17 3.20 17.39
C THR A 77 -10.81 3.79 17.79
N LEU A 78 -9.76 3.30 17.14
CA LEU A 78 -8.38 3.73 17.25
C LEU A 78 -7.96 4.31 15.89
N MET A 79 -7.05 5.27 15.92
CA MET A 79 -6.50 5.93 14.73
C MET A 79 -4.99 6.00 14.86
N ASP A 80 -4.29 5.72 13.78
CA ASP A 80 -2.86 5.99 13.65
C ASP A 80 -2.56 6.73 12.36
N SER A 81 -1.50 7.53 12.33
CA SER A 81 -1.13 8.37 11.19
C SER A 81 0.23 7.97 10.66
N PHE A 82 0.32 7.79 9.35
CA PHE A 82 1.51 7.34 8.65
C PHE A 82 1.90 8.34 7.58
N ASN A 83 3.20 8.47 7.33
CA ASN A 83 3.66 9.22 6.18
C ASN A 83 3.45 8.41 4.90
N ASP A 84 3.01 9.10 3.85
CA ASP A 84 3.04 8.51 2.52
C ASP A 84 4.48 8.58 1.97
N ARG A 85 5.22 7.47 2.08
CA ARG A 85 6.58 7.36 1.52
C ARG A 85 6.61 7.27 -0.01
N ARG A 86 5.48 7.38 -0.70
CA ARG A 86 5.48 7.42 -2.17
C ARG A 86 6.29 8.63 -2.62
N ASP A 87 7.25 8.38 -3.51
CA ASP A 87 7.93 9.47 -4.22
C ASP A 87 6.91 10.24 -5.06
N THR A 88 6.45 11.39 -4.58
CA THR A 88 5.49 12.27 -5.24
C THR A 88 6.14 13.21 -6.25
N LEU A 89 7.47 13.17 -6.41
CA LEU A 89 8.15 13.96 -7.43
C LEU A 89 7.72 13.49 -8.83
N PRO A 90 7.81 14.36 -9.85
CA PRO A 90 7.42 14.01 -11.22
C PRO A 90 8.08 12.73 -11.75
N LYS A 91 9.31 12.42 -11.31
CA LYS A 91 10.02 11.17 -11.65
C LYS A 91 9.37 9.94 -11.00
N GLY A 92 8.93 10.04 -9.75
CA GLY A 92 8.20 8.97 -9.06
C GLY A 92 6.85 8.69 -9.71
N GLU A 93 6.11 9.76 -10.05
CA GLU A 93 4.83 9.65 -10.75
C GLU A 93 4.99 9.04 -12.15
N ALA A 94 6.01 9.47 -12.90
CA ALA A 94 6.33 8.90 -14.22
C ALA A 94 6.66 7.40 -14.14
N ARG A 95 7.41 6.97 -13.11
CA ARG A 95 7.71 5.55 -12.88
C ARG A 95 6.43 4.73 -12.61
N ARG A 96 5.55 5.23 -11.74
CA ARG A 96 4.26 4.57 -11.44
C ARG A 96 3.35 4.49 -12.66
N ARG A 97 3.22 5.60 -13.41
CA ARG A 97 2.43 5.62 -14.65
C ARG A 97 2.97 4.62 -15.66
N ARG A 98 4.29 4.57 -15.85
CA ARG A 98 4.91 3.61 -16.77
C ARG A 98 4.67 2.16 -16.32
N PHE A 99 4.77 1.88 -15.04
CA PHE A 99 4.44 0.56 -14.50
C PHE A 99 2.98 0.18 -14.77
N ALA A 100 2.03 1.11 -14.57
CA ALA A 100 0.62 0.91 -14.86
C ALA A 100 0.33 0.65 -16.35
N GLU A 101 1.00 1.39 -17.25
CA GLU A 101 0.93 1.16 -18.70
C GLU A 101 1.40 -0.25 -19.07
N LEU A 102 2.53 -0.70 -18.51
CA LEU A 102 3.07 -2.03 -18.75
C LEU A 102 2.14 -3.12 -18.19
N MET A 103 1.59 -2.91 -17.00
CA MET A 103 0.59 -3.80 -16.42
C MET A 103 -0.62 -3.97 -17.34
N ALA A 104 -1.21 -2.86 -17.82
CA ALA A 104 -2.34 -2.90 -18.74
C ALA A 104 -1.98 -3.62 -20.05
N TYR A 105 -0.80 -3.32 -20.61
CA TYR A 105 -0.30 -3.93 -21.83
C TYR A 105 -0.18 -5.47 -21.73
N LEU A 106 0.29 -5.97 -20.58
CA LEU A 106 0.46 -7.40 -20.34
C LEU A 106 -0.88 -8.09 -20.09
N VAL A 107 -1.79 -7.46 -19.35
CA VAL A 107 -3.13 -7.99 -19.11
C VAL A 107 -3.93 -8.10 -20.41
N GLU A 108 -3.85 -7.09 -21.28
CA GLU A 108 -4.46 -7.12 -22.61
C GLU A 108 -3.96 -8.30 -23.47
N ARG A 109 -2.75 -8.79 -23.20
CA ARG A 109 -2.13 -9.94 -23.89
C ARG A 109 -2.39 -11.28 -23.21
N GLY A 110 -3.31 -11.31 -22.24
CA GLY A 110 -3.80 -12.53 -21.61
C GLY A 110 -3.03 -12.97 -20.36
N LEU A 111 -2.13 -12.14 -19.83
CA LEU A 111 -1.54 -12.41 -18.52
C LEU A 111 -2.54 -12.04 -17.42
N SER A 112 -2.59 -12.85 -16.37
CA SER A 112 -3.31 -12.45 -15.16
C SER A 112 -2.60 -11.25 -14.51
N ALA A 113 -3.37 -10.37 -13.88
CA ALA A 113 -2.81 -9.19 -13.21
C ALA A 113 -1.78 -9.57 -12.12
N SER A 114 -1.99 -10.69 -11.42
CA SER A 114 -1.03 -11.16 -10.40
C SER A 114 0.31 -11.59 -11.02
N VAL A 115 0.28 -12.35 -12.11
CA VAL A 115 1.49 -12.80 -12.82
C VAL A 115 2.20 -11.61 -13.46
N ALA A 116 1.47 -10.75 -14.18
CA ALA A 116 2.06 -9.55 -14.79
C ALA A 116 2.77 -8.66 -13.77
N ARG A 117 2.16 -8.45 -12.59
CA ARG A 117 2.75 -7.68 -11.50
C ARG A 117 4.00 -8.33 -10.94
N HIS A 118 3.95 -9.64 -10.67
CA HIS A 118 5.09 -10.38 -10.15
C HIS A 118 6.29 -10.29 -11.08
N GLU A 119 6.09 -10.60 -12.38
CA GLU A 119 7.16 -10.59 -13.38
C GLU A 119 7.78 -9.20 -13.56
N LEU A 120 6.96 -8.13 -13.60
CA LEU A 120 7.47 -6.77 -13.72
C LEU A 120 8.31 -6.36 -12.51
N LEU A 121 7.90 -6.73 -11.30
CA LEU A 121 8.67 -6.44 -10.08
C LEU A 121 10.00 -7.19 -10.06
N GLU A 122 10.03 -8.45 -10.46
CA GLU A 122 11.27 -9.23 -10.53
C GLU A 122 12.26 -8.62 -11.53
N VAL A 123 11.79 -8.20 -12.72
CA VAL A 123 12.63 -7.48 -13.70
C VAL A 123 13.14 -6.16 -13.16
N MET A 124 12.32 -5.40 -12.44
CA MET A 124 12.76 -4.15 -11.78
C MET A 124 13.80 -4.40 -10.68
N HIS A 125 13.79 -5.58 -10.05
CA HIS A 125 14.83 -6.01 -9.11
C HIS A 125 16.06 -6.62 -9.80
N GLY A 126 16.16 -6.55 -11.13
CA GLY A 126 17.29 -7.03 -11.92
C GLY A 126 17.27 -8.53 -12.20
N LYS A 127 16.16 -9.22 -11.91
CA LYS A 127 16.01 -10.65 -12.19
C LYS A 127 15.44 -10.87 -13.58
N PRO A 128 15.85 -11.93 -14.30
CA PRO A 128 15.29 -12.23 -15.62
C PRO A 128 13.84 -12.73 -15.50
N SER A 129 13.06 -12.55 -16.58
CA SER A 129 11.71 -13.10 -16.70
C SER A 129 11.55 -13.86 -18.02
N GLU A 130 11.32 -15.17 -17.95
CA GLU A 130 11.05 -16.02 -19.12
C GLU A 130 9.71 -15.70 -19.79
N ILE A 131 8.76 -15.16 -19.03
CA ILE A 131 7.45 -14.79 -19.55
C ILE A 131 7.57 -13.49 -20.35
N LEU A 132 8.20 -12.46 -19.76
CA LEU A 132 8.30 -11.15 -20.38
C LEU A 132 9.24 -11.15 -21.60
N THR A 133 10.26 -12.03 -21.62
CA THR A 133 11.14 -12.19 -22.80
C THR A 133 10.41 -12.71 -24.04
N LYS A 134 9.28 -13.41 -23.89
CA LYS A 134 8.45 -13.91 -25.00
C LYS A 134 7.46 -12.85 -25.50
N ILE A 135 7.32 -11.73 -24.79
CA ILE A 135 6.37 -10.67 -25.12
C ILE A 135 7.16 -9.48 -25.64
N ARG A 136 6.89 -9.09 -26.88
CA ARG A 136 7.54 -7.90 -27.46
C ARG A 136 7.21 -6.67 -26.58
N PRO A 137 8.20 -5.86 -26.17
CA PRO A 137 7.91 -4.64 -25.42
C PRO A 137 7.03 -3.68 -26.25
N PRO A 138 6.13 -2.91 -25.61
CA PRO A 138 5.44 -1.83 -26.30
C PRO A 138 6.47 -0.84 -26.83
N ALA A 139 6.24 -0.33 -28.05
CA ALA A 139 7.08 0.74 -28.59
C ALA A 139 7.18 1.86 -27.56
N THR A 140 8.40 2.18 -27.12
CA THR A 140 8.63 3.30 -26.22
C THR A 140 8.22 4.57 -26.97
N GLY A 141 7.13 5.19 -26.55
CA GLY A 141 6.63 6.42 -27.15
C GLY A 141 7.69 7.51 -27.09
N VAL A 142 8.18 7.89 -28.27
CA VAL A 142 8.72 9.22 -28.54
C VAL A 142 7.69 10.23 -28.06
N THR A 143 8.09 11.13 -27.15
CA THR A 143 7.34 12.34 -26.81
C THR A 143 7.07 13.12 -28.10
N LYS A 144 5.84 13.03 -28.63
CA LYS A 144 5.34 13.99 -29.62
C LYS A 144 4.90 15.22 -28.85
N HIS A 145 5.80 16.18 -28.69
CA HIS A 145 5.40 17.58 -28.53
C HIS A 145 5.11 18.11 -29.94
N ALA A 146 3.85 18.50 -30.17
CA ALA A 146 3.42 19.39 -31.22
C ALA A 146 2.38 20.33 -30.60
#